data_AF-A0A927XD79-F1
#
_entry.id   AF-A0A927XD79-F1
#
_cell.length_a   1.000
_cell.length_b   1.000
_cell.length_c   1.000
_cell.angle_alpha   90.00
_cell.angle_beta   90.00
_cell.angle_gamma   90.00
#
_symmetry.space_group_name_H-M   'P 1'
#
loop_
_entity.id
_entity.type
_entity.pdbx_description
1 polymer ?
#
loop_
_entity_poly.entity_id
_entity_poly.type
_entity_poly.pdbx_seq_one_letter_code
_entity_poly.pdbx_strand_id
1 'polypeptide(L)'
;MFLCCFFKFNRSKGGKKVSKIFDEFKRLKSINNEKMYLFRCGKFYIFIDSDCDLINEYVVLKKVPFGSTYKCGFPENVLQQYLKVFNNHNLDIDVIENIEDKNNFDIKKFLDEIDINDITPIEALIKLEILKESVK
;
A
#
# COMPACT_ATOMS: atom_id res chain seq x y z
N MET A 1 33.63 8.11 14.32
CA MET A 1 33.00 9.35 13.81
C MET A 1 32.82 9.17 12.30
N PHE A 2 31.70 8.59 11.86
CA PHE A 2 31.42 8.40 10.43
C PHE A 2 30.34 9.38 9.97
N LEU A 3 30.72 10.21 9.01
CA LEU A 3 29.97 11.30 8.43
C LEU A 3 28.95 10.71 7.43
N CYS A 4 27.67 10.73 7.78
CA CYS A 4 26.60 10.26 6.89
C CYS A 4 26.22 11.39 5.93
N CYS A 5 26.49 11.21 4.63
CA CYS A 5 26.09 12.14 3.58
C CYS A 5 24.55 12.28 3.51
N PHE A 6 24.08 13.49 3.78
CA PHE A 6 22.70 13.92 3.63
C PHE A 6 22.30 13.98 2.15
N PHE A 7 21.41 13.09 1.71
CA PHE A 7 20.55 13.35 0.56
C PHE A 7 19.27 14.05 1.07
N LYS A 8 19.22 15.39 0.96
CA LYS A 8 18.01 16.19 1.20
C LYS A 8 17.16 16.20 -0.06
N PHE A 9 16.07 15.43 -0.07
CA PHE A 9 15.00 15.59 -1.04
C PHE A 9 13.90 16.46 -0.41
N ASN A 10 13.94 17.77 -0.67
CA ASN A 10 12.86 18.68 -0.28
C ASN A 10 11.79 18.68 -1.36
N ARG A 11 10.56 18.30 -1.00
CA ARG A 11 9.39 18.47 -1.87
C ARG A 11 8.41 19.45 -1.21
N SER A 12 8.09 20.51 -1.94
CA SER A 12 7.30 21.67 -1.51
C SER A 12 5.85 21.29 -1.15
N LYS A 13 5.25 22.11 -0.26
CA LYS A 13 3.92 21.94 0.32
C LYS A 13 2.81 22.20 -0.71
N GLY A 14 1.91 21.22 -0.87
CA GLY A 14 0.63 21.33 -1.58
C GLY A 14 -0.47 20.67 -0.73
N GLY A 15 -1.70 21.19 -0.80
CA GLY A 15 -2.83 20.87 0.09
C GLY A 15 -3.03 19.38 0.40
N LYS A 16 -3.44 19.08 1.65
CA LYS A 16 -3.59 17.73 2.20
C LYS A 16 -4.64 16.90 1.43
N LYS A 17 -4.22 16.26 0.34
CA LYS A 17 -4.85 15.05 -0.16
C LYS A 17 -4.39 13.92 0.76
N VAL A 18 -5.31 13.39 1.58
CA VAL A 18 -5.01 12.22 2.42
C VAL A 18 -4.64 11.06 1.49
N SER A 19 -3.56 10.36 1.82
CA SER A 19 -3.09 9.25 1.00
C SER A 19 -4.03 8.06 1.19
N LYS A 20 -4.43 7.38 0.10
CA LYS A 20 -5.25 6.15 0.15
C LYS A 20 -4.73 5.13 1.19
N ILE A 21 -3.40 5.06 1.34
CA ILE A 21 -2.72 4.20 2.32
C ILE A 21 -3.08 4.57 3.76
N PHE A 22 -3.20 5.85 4.06
CA PHE A 22 -3.51 6.32 5.41
C PHE A 22 -4.98 6.06 5.80
N ASP A 23 -5.90 6.17 4.84
CA ASP A 23 -7.30 5.85 5.07
C ASP A 23 -7.49 4.34 5.29
N GLU A 24 -6.80 3.52 4.50
CA GLU A 24 -6.81 2.07 4.67
C GLU A 24 -6.17 1.64 6.00
N PHE A 25 -5.07 2.28 6.39
CA PHE A 25 -4.46 2.07 7.70
C PHE A 25 -5.45 2.33 8.84
N LYS A 26 -6.17 3.46 8.81
CA LYS A 26 -7.21 3.76 9.82
C LYS A 26 -8.33 2.73 9.83
N ARG A 27 -8.77 2.29 8.65
CA ARG A 27 -9.80 1.26 8.52
C ARG A 27 -9.34 -0.06 9.12
N LEU A 28 -8.12 -0.50 8.84
CA LEU A 28 -7.54 -1.73 9.38
C LEU A 28 -7.38 -1.63 10.91
N LYS A 29 -6.88 -0.50 11.41
CA LYS A 29 -6.76 -0.25 12.86
C LYS A 29 -8.10 -0.18 13.60
N SER A 30 -9.19 0.22 12.94
CA SER A 30 -10.53 0.14 13.53
C SER A 30 -11.05 -1.29 13.69
N ILE A 31 -10.53 -2.23 12.90
CA ILE A 31 -10.92 -3.65 12.95
C ILE A 31 -10.04 -4.38 13.96
N ASN A 32 -8.72 -4.22 13.83
CA ASN A 32 -7.75 -4.78 14.77
C ASN A 32 -6.64 -3.76 15.01
N ASN A 33 -6.59 -3.25 16.24
CA ASN A 33 -5.62 -2.24 16.64
C ASN A 33 -4.27 -2.85 17.07
N GLU A 34 -4.26 -4.11 17.51
CA GLU A 34 -3.08 -4.79 18.07
C GLU A 34 -2.10 -5.24 16.99
N LYS A 35 -2.63 -5.66 15.84
CA LYS A 35 -1.86 -6.08 14.68
C LYS A 35 -1.17 -4.91 13.98
N MET A 36 0.05 -5.11 13.50
CA MET A 36 0.81 -4.10 12.75
C MET A 36 0.63 -4.32 11.24
N TYR A 37 0.55 -3.22 10.48
CA TYR A 37 0.30 -3.26 9.05
C TYR A 37 1.47 -2.73 8.24
N LEU A 38 2.03 -3.59 7.38
CA LEU A 38 3.15 -3.28 6.50
C LEU A 38 2.65 -3.09 5.07
N PHE A 39 2.64 -1.85 4.59
CA PHE A 39 2.11 -1.54 3.25
C PHE A 39 3.20 -1.55 2.19
N ARG A 40 2.94 -2.19 1.06
CA ARG A 40 3.74 -2.02 -0.14
C ARG A 40 3.42 -0.68 -0.81
N CYS A 41 4.45 0.13 -1.04
CA CYS A 41 4.36 1.43 -1.67
C CYS A 41 5.46 1.53 -2.75
N GLY A 42 5.16 1.06 -3.96
CA GLY A 42 6.14 0.95 -5.04
C GLY A 42 7.22 -0.08 -4.68
N LYS A 43 8.49 0.35 -4.69
CA LYS A 43 9.65 -0.50 -4.37
C LYS A 43 10.01 -0.56 -2.88
N PHE A 44 9.09 -0.17 -2.00
CA PHE A 44 9.31 -0.08 -0.57
C PHE A 44 8.15 -0.70 0.19
N TYR A 45 8.45 -1.24 1.36
CA TYR A 45 7.47 -1.57 2.38
C TYR A 45 7.54 -0.53 3.49
N ILE A 46 6.39 -0.04 3.96
CA ILE A 46 6.30 1.05 4.93
C ILE A 46 5.31 0.75 6.07
N PHE A 47 5.72 1.10 7.29
CA PHE A 47 4.85 1.30 8.44
C PHE A 47 4.49 2.77 8.56
N ILE A 48 3.32 3.06 9.11
CA ILE A 48 2.78 4.42 9.19
C ILE A 48 2.27 4.69 10.61
N ASP A 49 2.42 5.94 11.05
CA ASP A 49 1.85 6.46 12.29
C ASP A 49 2.28 5.64 13.52
N SER A 50 1.34 5.12 14.32
CA SER A 50 1.64 4.35 15.53
C SER A 50 2.52 3.12 15.24
N ASP A 51 2.31 2.43 14.12
CA ASP A 51 3.12 1.26 13.75
C ASP A 51 4.56 1.67 13.41
N CYS A 52 4.75 2.87 12.87
CA CYS A 52 6.09 3.42 12.61
C CYS A 52 6.85 3.69 13.92
N ASP A 53 6.15 4.10 14.97
CA ASP A 53 6.76 4.32 16.27
C ASP A 53 7.05 3.01 16.99
N LEU A 54 6.08 2.09 17.05
CA LEU A 54 6.21 0.78 17.68
C LEU A 54 7.32 -0.06 17.07
N ILE A 55 7.41 -0.14 15.74
CA ILE A 55 8.44 -0.99 15.11
C ILE A 55 9.86 -0.50 15.42
N ASN A 56 10.02 0.81 15.67
CA ASN A 56 11.31 1.42 15.98
C ASN A 56 11.83 1.07 17.38
N GLU A 57 11.00 0.48 18.25
CA GLU A 57 11.43 -0.08 19.54
C GLU A 57 12.21 -1.38 19.34
N TYR A 58 11.93 -2.12 18.26
CA TYR A 58 12.55 -3.40 17.92
C TYR A 58 13.64 -3.26 16.86
N VAL A 59 13.38 -2.45 15.83
CA VAL A 59 14.26 -2.33 14.66
C VAL A 59 14.41 -0.86 14.27
N VAL A 60 15.65 -0.38 14.22
CA VAL A 60 15.94 1.02 13.88
C VAL A 60 15.71 1.25 12.38
N LEU A 61 14.57 1.86 12.05
CA LEU A 61 14.19 2.24 10.70
C LEU A 61 14.15 3.77 10.56
N LYS A 62 14.63 4.29 9.43
CA LYS A 62 14.63 5.73 9.18
C LYS A 62 13.20 6.28 9.14
N LYS A 63 12.82 7.08 10.14
CA LYS A 63 11.56 7.83 10.17
C LYS A 63 11.60 9.00 9.18
N VAL A 64 10.53 9.15 8.41
CA VAL A 64 10.34 10.22 7.42
C VAL A 64 8.96 10.84 7.62
N PRO A 65 8.81 12.17 7.57
CA PRO A 65 7.51 12.82 7.66
C PRO A 65 6.54 12.32 6.58
N PHE A 66 5.29 12.05 6.97
CA PHE A 66 4.21 11.62 6.10
C PHE A 66 2.91 12.35 6.46
N GLY A 67 2.63 13.45 5.76
CA GLY A 67 1.47 14.28 6.08
C GLY A 67 1.59 14.93 7.45
N SER A 68 0.73 14.55 8.39
CA SER A 68 0.78 14.98 9.80
C SER A 68 1.44 13.96 10.73
N THR A 69 1.86 12.81 10.22
CA THR A 69 2.44 11.71 11.00
C THR A 69 3.81 11.34 10.44
N TYR A 70 4.38 10.24 10.90
CA TYR A 70 5.63 9.68 10.37
C TYR A 70 5.40 8.35 9.68
N LYS A 71 6.32 7.98 8.79
CA LYS A 71 6.44 6.64 8.24
C LYS A 71 7.88 6.16 8.35
N CYS A 72 8.07 4.85 8.40
CA CYS A 72 9.38 4.21 8.32
C CYS A 72 9.26 2.98 7.44
N GLY A 73 10.37 2.46 6.92
CA GLY A 73 10.32 1.35 5.99
C GLY A 73 11.66 0.98 5.38
N PHE A 74 11.62 0.04 4.44
CA PHE A 74 12.79 -0.52 3.79
C PHE A 74 12.47 -0.92 2.34
N PRO A 75 13.50 -1.09 1.48
CA PRO A 75 13.27 -1.47 0.09
C PRO A 75 12.75 -2.92 -0.05
N GLU A 76 12.01 -3.20 -1.13
CA GLU A 76 11.35 -4.51 -1.34
C GLU A 76 12.31 -5.71 -1.39
N ASN A 77 13.54 -5.49 -1.87
CA ASN A 77 14.53 -6.56 -2.04
C ASN A 77 15.00 -7.19 -0.72
N VAL A 78 14.79 -6.52 0.41
CA VAL A 78 15.18 -7.00 1.76
C VAL A 78 13.99 -7.47 2.59
N LEU A 79 12.77 -7.54 2.01
CA LEU A 79 11.55 -7.93 2.73
C LEU A 79 11.72 -9.22 3.54
N GLN A 80 12.22 -10.28 2.90
CA GLN A 80 12.36 -11.59 3.53
C GLN A 80 13.33 -11.59 4.72
N GLN A 81 14.30 -10.66 4.74
CA GLN A 81 15.22 -10.52 5.86
C GLN A 81 14.51 -9.86 7.05
N TYR A 82 13.73 -8.80 6.79
CA TYR A 82 12.96 -8.11 7.81
C TYR A 82 11.84 -8.98 8.39
N LEU A 83 11.11 -9.74 7.57
CA LEU A 83 10.08 -10.66 8.05
C LEU A 83 10.65 -11.70 9.03
N LYS A 84 11.87 -12.20 8.79
CA LYS A 84 12.55 -13.10 9.74
C LYS A 84 12.84 -12.39 11.06
N VAL A 85 13.32 -11.15 11.02
CA VAL A 85 13.57 -10.36 12.24
C VAL A 85 12.26 -10.17 13.02
N PHE A 86 11.17 -9.82 12.35
CA PHE A 86 9.88 -9.61 13.00
C PHE A 86 9.31 -10.88 13.62
N ASN A 87 9.43 -12.02 12.93
CA ASN A 87 9.03 -13.32 13.46
C ASN A 87 9.84 -13.71 14.71
N ASN A 88 11.14 -13.39 14.74
CA ASN A 88 11.98 -13.64 15.92
C ASN A 88 11.58 -12.80 17.13
N HIS A 89 10.94 -11.65 16.91
CA HIS A 89 10.37 -10.80 17.94
C HIS A 89 8.90 -11.13 18.25
N ASN A 90 8.34 -12.20 17.65
CA ASN A 90 6.94 -12.60 17.79
C ASN A 90 5.95 -11.46 17.45
N LEU A 91 6.30 -10.59 16.50
CA LEU A 91 5.44 -9.49 16.07
C LEU A 91 4.37 -10.01 15.08
N ASP A 92 3.10 -9.69 15.34
CA ASP A 92 2.00 -9.99 14.42
C ASP A 92 1.89 -8.89 13.36
N ILE A 93 2.46 -9.16 12.18
CA ILE A 93 2.54 -8.22 11.06
C ILE A 93 1.80 -8.77 9.87
N ASP A 94 0.92 -7.94 9.31
CA ASP A 94 0.19 -8.23 8.09
C ASP A 94 0.73 -7.40 6.92
N VAL A 95 1.07 -8.09 5.83
CA VAL A 95 1.72 -7.48 4.66
C VAL A 95 0.66 -7.16 3.61
N ILE A 96 0.41 -5.88 3.42
CA ILE A 96 -0.58 -5.36 2.48
C ILE A 96 0.11 -5.05 1.15
N GLU A 97 0.07 -6.02 0.23
CA GLU A 97 0.71 -5.95 -1.10
C GLU A 97 0.03 -4.96 -2.05
N ASN A 98 -1.30 -4.96 -2.05
CA ASN A 98 -2.11 -4.06 -2.85
C ASN A 98 -3.18 -3.47 -1.95
N ILE A 99 -3.22 -2.15 -1.86
CA ILE A 99 -4.43 -1.46 -1.40
C ILE A 99 -5.31 -1.48 -2.63
N GLU A 100 -6.12 -2.53 -2.73
CA GLU A 100 -7.11 -2.64 -3.78
C GLU A 100 -7.89 -1.33 -3.81
N ASP A 101 -7.74 -0.61 -4.92
CA ASP A 101 -8.81 0.26 -5.33
C ASP A 101 -9.99 -0.69 -5.56
N LYS A 102 -10.86 -0.85 -4.56
CA LYS A 102 -12.08 -1.66 -4.68
C LYS A 102 -12.99 -1.22 -5.83
N ASN A 103 -12.63 -0.12 -6.50
CA ASN A 103 -13.27 0.45 -7.67
C ASN A 103 -12.43 0.36 -8.96
N ASN A 104 -11.21 -0.19 -8.94
CA ASN A 104 -10.41 -0.34 -10.15
C ASN A 104 -10.78 -1.65 -10.83
N PHE A 105 -11.94 -1.65 -11.48
CA PHE A 105 -12.30 -2.67 -12.44
C PHE A 105 -11.13 -2.87 -13.40
N ASP A 106 -10.52 -4.06 -13.39
CA ASP A 106 -9.39 -4.35 -14.25
C ASP A 106 -9.91 -4.58 -15.68
N ILE A 107 -9.98 -3.48 -16.43
CA ILE A 107 -10.46 -3.45 -17.81
C ILE A 107 -9.68 -4.47 -18.66
N LYS A 108 -8.39 -4.65 -18.40
CA LYS A 108 -7.56 -5.58 -19.17
C LYS A 108 -8.03 -7.02 -18.96
N LYS A 109 -8.19 -7.42 -17.69
CA LYS A 109 -8.69 -8.75 -17.34
C LYS A 109 -10.08 -9.00 -17.91
N PHE A 110 -10.97 -8.02 -17.83
CA PHE A 110 -12.31 -8.13 -18.39
C PHE A 110 -12.33 -8.29 -19.91
N LEU A 111 -11.45 -7.58 -20.62
CA LEU A 111 -11.29 -7.72 -22.07
C LEU A 111 -10.71 -9.08 -22.46
N ASP A 112 -9.75 -9.61 -21.69
CA ASP A 112 -9.16 -10.92 -21.92
C ASP A 112 -10.18 -12.08 -21.76
N GLU A 113 -11.24 -11.89 -20.97
CA GLU A 113 -12.33 -12.86 -20.76
C GLU A 113 -13.41 -12.83 -21.87
N ILE A 114 -13.38 -11.86 -22.78
CA ILE A 114 -14.36 -11.76 -23.88
C ILE A 114 -13.88 -12.56 -25.09
N ASP A 115 -14.61 -13.63 -25.42
CA ASP A 115 -14.50 -14.24 -26.75
C ASP A 115 -15.42 -13.52 -27.74
N ILE A 116 -14.82 -12.86 -28.73
CA ILE A 116 -15.54 -12.11 -29.77
C ILE A 116 -16.33 -13.04 -30.69
N ASN A 117 -15.89 -14.29 -30.85
CA ASN A 117 -16.49 -15.23 -31.80
C ASN A 117 -17.72 -15.94 -31.24
N ASP A 118 -17.88 -15.95 -29.91
CA ASP A 118 -18.92 -16.72 -29.21
C ASP A 118 -19.92 -15.83 -28.42
N ILE A 119 -19.74 -14.50 -28.43
CA ILE A 119 -20.60 -13.58 -27.69
C ILE A 119 -21.90 -13.26 -28.45
N THR A 120 -23.03 -13.27 -27.75
CA THR A 120 -24.29 -12.80 -28.34
C THR A 120 -24.37 -11.27 -28.38
N PRO A 121 -25.15 -10.69 -29.32
CA PRO A 121 -25.31 -9.23 -29.40
C PRO A 121 -25.81 -8.58 -28.10
N ILE A 122 -26.67 -9.29 -27.34
CA ILE A 122 -27.22 -8.80 -26.07
C ILE A 122 -26.16 -8.82 -24.99
N GLU A 123 -25.40 -9.91 -24.85
CA GLU A 123 -24.30 -10.00 -23.90
C GLU A 123 -23.21 -8.96 -24.19
N ALA A 124 -22.91 -8.73 -25.47
CA ALA A 124 -21.97 -7.68 -25.87
C ALA A 124 -22.43 -6.30 -25.39
N LEU A 125 -23.72 -5.98 -25.54
CA LEU A 125 -24.27 -4.70 -25.08
C LEU A 125 -24.20 -4.55 -23.56
N ILE A 126 -24.53 -5.60 -22.80
CA ILE A 126 -24.42 -5.63 -21.34
C ILE A 126 -22.97 -5.42 -20.89
N LYS A 127 -22.02 -6.12 -21.51
CA LYS A 127 -20.59 -5.98 -21.20
C LYS A 127 -20.08 -4.55 -21.49
N LEU A 128 -20.56 -3.93 -22.57
CA LEU A 128 -20.23 -2.53 -22.89
C LEU A 128 -20.81 -1.54 -21.87
N GLU A 129 -22.01 -1.80 -21.35
CA GLU A 129 -22.61 -0.98 -20.28
C GLU A 129 -21.80 -1.06 -18.99
N ILE A 130 -21.38 -2.26 -18.58
CA ILE A 130 -20.50 -2.48 -17.42
C ILE A 130 -19.18 -1.71 -17.59
N LEU A 131 -18.56 -1.78 -18.78
CA LEU A 131 -17.35 -1.04 -19.10
C LEU A 131 -17.55 0.47 -18.97
N LYS A 132 -18.65 1.00 -19.49
CA LYS A 132 -18.96 2.44 -19.44
C LYS A 132 -19.10 2.95 -18.00
N GLU A 133 -19.75 2.19 -17.13
CA GLU A 133 -19.89 2.57 -15.72
C GLU A 133 -18.57 2.46 -14.95
N SER A 134 -17.66 1.57 -15.36
CA SER A 134 -16.34 1.43 -14.73
C SER A 134 -15.35 2.57 -15.05
N VAL A 135 -15.58 3.33 -16.12
CA VAL A 135 -14.69 4.42 -16.59
C VAL A 135 -15.18 5.82 -16.17
N LYS A 136 -16.42 5.93 -15.68
CA LYS A 136 -16.97 7.18 -15.12
C LYS A 136 -16.38 7.51 -13.76
#